data_AF-A0A955SRM3-F1
#
_entry.id   AF-A0A955SRM3-F1
#
_cell.length_a   1.000
_cell.length_b   1.000
_cell.length_c   1.000
_cell.angle_alpha   90.00
_cell.angle_beta   90.00
_cell.angle_gamma   90.00
#
_symmetry.space_group_name_H-M   'P 1'
#
loop_
_entity.id
_entity.type
_entity.pdbx_description
1 polymer ?
#
loop_
_entity_poly.entity_id
_entity_poly.type
_entity_poly.pdbx_seq_one_letter_code
_entity_poly.pdbx_strand_id
1 'polypeptide(L)'
;AVLSLAKFLEWALKTHPELLWSFFFGLVLASIFAVAKRKTAWTPASIAAIVIGTIVAYIVVGLVPLQTPDAPWFLFLSGAIAICAMILPGISGSFMLVILGKYEAILAAVNQRDLFTLACVGAGCAVGILTFAQVLSWLFKHYHNLTIAVLIGLMVGSLRKIWPWKHTLESIMDRHGELKPVIQENILPPAYNGEFVFALVLVAIGFGVVLLLDRLANKGVGPETVE
;
A
#
# COMPACT_ATOMS: atom_id res chain seq x y z
N ALA A 1 4.66 17.45 -14.69
CA ALA A 1 4.25 17.21 -13.29
C ALA A 1 4.55 15.78 -12.82
N VAL A 2 3.99 14.74 -13.45
CA VAL A 2 4.19 13.34 -13.01
C VAL A 2 5.67 12.92 -13.08
N LEU A 3 6.35 13.18 -14.21
CA LEU A 3 7.77 12.84 -14.37
C LEU A 3 8.70 13.62 -13.42
N SER A 4 8.38 14.87 -13.12
CA SER A 4 9.17 15.69 -12.18
C SER A 4 9.01 15.21 -10.74
N LEU A 5 7.78 14.86 -10.35
CA LEU A 5 7.50 14.31 -9.03
C LEU A 5 8.14 12.93 -8.84
N ALA A 6 8.10 12.08 -9.88
CA ALA A 6 8.73 10.76 -9.85
C ALA A 6 10.25 10.88 -9.62
N LYS A 7 10.94 11.79 -10.34
CA LYS A 7 12.37 12.05 -10.14
C LYS A 7 12.67 12.58 -8.74
N PHE A 8 11.83 13.48 -8.22
CA PHE A 8 11.99 14.00 -6.86
C PHE A 8 11.82 12.92 -5.80
N LEU A 9 10.79 12.06 -5.92
CA LEU A 9 10.59 10.93 -5.01
C LEU A 9 11.76 9.95 -5.08
N GLU A 10 12.27 9.65 -6.27
CA GLU A 10 13.42 8.75 -6.42
C GLU A 10 14.67 9.33 -5.73
N TRP A 11 14.94 10.62 -5.92
CA TRP A 11 16.02 11.32 -5.24
C TRP A 11 15.82 11.28 -3.71
N ALA A 12 14.61 11.58 -3.22
CA ALA A 12 14.30 11.56 -1.79
C ALA A 12 14.44 10.17 -1.17
N LEU A 13 14.02 9.11 -1.89
CA LEU A 13 14.20 7.71 -1.47
C LEU A 13 15.67 7.30 -1.35
N LYS A 14 16.53 7.82 -2.24
CA LYS A 14 17.97 7.52 -2.23
C LYS A 14 18.73 8.31 -1.18
N THR A 15 18.43 9.61 -1.03
CA THR A 15 19.20 10.52 -0.18
C THR A 15 18.68 10.58 1.25
N HIS A 16 17.36 10.54 1.45
CA HIS A 16 16.73 10.67 2.77
C HIS A 16 15.53 9.71 2.94
N PRO A 17 15.76 8.39 2.89
CA PRO A 17 14.69 7.39 2.98
C PRO A 17 13.88 7.54 4.27
N GLU A 18 14.53 7.77 5.41
CA GLU A 18 13.87 7.88 6.72
C GLU A 18 12.86 9.03 6.78
N LEU A 19 13.20 10.18 6.20
CA LEU A 19 12.32 11.36 6.15
C LEU A 19 11.09 11.11 5.29
N LEU A 20 11.28 10.47 4.13
CA LEU A 20 10.18 10.16 3.23
C LEU A 20 9.24 9.10 3.82
N TRP A 21 9.79 8.04 4.43
CA TRP A 21 8.99 7.03 5.13
C TRP A 21 8.24 7.63 6.31
N SER A 22 8.84 8.57 7.05
CA SER A 22 8.17 9.34 8.12
C SER A 22 6.96 10.11 7.62
N PHE A 23 7.09 10.82 6.50
CA PHE A 23 5.98 11.53 5.89
C PHE A 23 4.85 10.58 5.49
N PHE A 24 5.15 9.47 4.79
CA PHE A 24 4.14 8.48 4.41
C PHE A 24 3.49 7.79 5.61
N PHE A 25 4.26 7.50 6.66
CA PHE A 25 3.76 6.95 7.91
C PHE A 25 2.72 7.88 8.53
N GLY A 26 2.98 9.19 8.56
CA GLY A 26 2.02 10.22 8.98
C GLY A 26 0.73 10.23 8.16
N LEU A 27 0.83 10.12 6.83
CA LEU A 27 -0.33 10.05 5.93
C LEU A 27 -1.22 8.83 6.25
N VAL A 28 -0.61 7.65 6.42
CA VAL A 28 -1.36 6.41 6.70
C VAL A 28 -1.96 6.44 8.10
N LEU A 29 -1.23 6.94 9.10
CA LEU A 29 -1.77 7.14 10.45
C LEU A 29 -2.99 8.07 10.46
N ALA A 30 -2.93 9.21 9.77
CA ALA A 30 -4.08 10.10 9.68
C ALA A 30 -5.25 9.46 8.95
N SER A 31 -4.98 8.64 7.94
CA SER A 31 -6.02 7.92 7.21
C SER A 31 -6.71 6.89 8.13
N ILE A 32 -5.94 6.14 8.93
CA ILE A 32 -6.49 5.23 9.95
C ILE A 32 -7.35 6.01 10.95
N PHE A 33 -6.85 7.13 11.46
CA PHE A 33 -7.56 7.98 12.42
C PHE A 33 -8.86 8.55 11.82
N ALA A 34 -8.81 9.08 10.60
CA ALA A 34 -9.96 9.66 9.92
C ALA A 34 -11.05 8.60 9.65
N VAL A 35 -10.66 7.40 9.22
CA VAL A 35 -11.58 6.29 8.98
C VAL A 35 -12.17 5.76 10.29
N ALA A 36 -11.36 5.57 11.33
CA ALA A 36 -11.83 5.11 12.64
C ALA A 36 -12.82 6.08 13.30
N LYS A 37 -12.68 7.40 13.05
CA LYS A 37 -13.58 8.42 13.57
C LYS A 37 -14.97 8.42 12.90
N ARG A 38 -15.09 7.89 11.68
CA ARG A 38 -16.37 7.78 10.96
C ARG A 38 -17.15 6.60 11.54
N LYS A 39 -17.88 6.87 12.64
CA LYS A 39 -18.86 6.00 13.36
C LYS A 39 -18.74 4.50 13.07
N THR A 40 -17.67 3.87 13.53
CA THR A 40 -17.63 2.40 13.67
C THR A 40 -18.27 2.04 15.00
N ALA A 41 -19.33 1.23 14.99
CA ALA A 41 -19.77 0.58 16.21
C ALA A 41 -18.65 -0.38 16.63
N TRP A 42 -17.97 -0.09 17.74
CA TRP A 42 -16.91 -0.93 18.30
C TRP A 42 -17.52 -2.20 18.89
N THR A 43 -17.94 -3.08 18.01
CA THR A 43 -18.40 -4.42 18.38
C THR A 43 -17.20 -5.34 18.54
N PRO A 44 -17.30 -6.41 19.35
CA PRO A 44 -16.26 -7.43 19.43
C PRO A 44 -15.90 -8.01 18.05
N ALA A 45 -16.87 -8.13 17.14
CA ALA A 45 -16.65 -8.56 15.76
C ALA A 45 -15.77 -7.59 14.96
N SER A 46 -15.96 -6.27 15.12
CA SER A 46 -15.11 -5.26 14.49
C SER A 46 -13.68 -5.32 15.02
N ILE A 47 -13.48 -5.52 16.33
CA ILE A 47 -12.14 -5.67 16.91
C ILE A 47 -11.46 -6.93 16.37
N ALA A 48 -12.18 -8.06 16.33
CA ALA A 48 -11.65 -9.30 15.75
C ALA A 48 -11.26 -9.11 14.27
N ALA A 49 -12.07 -8.40 13.48
CA ALA A 49 -11.78 -8.09 12.09
C ALA A 49 -10.54 -7.20 11.91
N ILE A 50 -10.32 -6.21 12.78
CA ILE A 50 -9.10 -5.40 12.79
C ILE A 50 -7.88 -6.28 13.06
N VAL A 51 -7.95 -7.15 14.07
CA VAL A 51 -6.83 -8.04 14.43
C VAL A 51 -6.52 -9.00 13.28
N ILE A 52 -7.54 -9.66 12.71
CA ILE A 52 -7.37 -10.56 11.57
C ILE A 52 -6.80 -9.82 10.37
N GLY A 53 -7.36 -8.66 10.02
CA GLY A 53 -6.87 -7.83 8.91
C GLY A 53 -5.41 -7.41 9.11
N THR A 54 -5.04 -7.04 10.33
CA THR A 54 -3.66 -6.69 10.70
C THR A 54 -2.72 -7.87 10.51
N ILE A 55 -3.09 -9.06 11.03
CA ILE A 55 -2.27 -10.27 10.91
C ILE A 55 -2.10 -10.66 9.44
N VAL A 56 -3.19 -10.67 8.67
CA VAL A 56 -3.15 -11.00 7.24
C VAL A 56 -2.25 -10.04 6.48
N ALA A 57 -2.43 -8.72 6.65
CA ALA A 57 -1.56 -7.74 6.01
C ALA A 57 -0.11 -7.89 6.44
N TYR A 58 0.14 -8.10 7.74
CA TYR A 58 1.48 -8.27 8.28
C TYR A 58 2.20 -9.48 7.70
N ILE A 59 1.51 -10.61 7.58
CA ILE A 59 2.04 -11.83 6.96
C ILE A 59 2.30 -11.58 5.49
N VAL A 60 1.28 -11.15 4.73
CA VAL A 60 1.38 -10.94 3.27
C VAL A 60 2.52 -9.99 2.91
N VAL A 61 2.69 -8.92 3.68
CA VAL A 61 3.77 -7.94 3.49
C VAL A 61 5.16 -8.52 3.80
N GLY A 62 5.24 -9.49 4.71
CA GLY A 62 6.48 -10.14 5.12
C GLY A 62 6.85 -11.39 4.32
N LEU A 63 6.02 -11.84 3.37
CA LEU A 63 6.33 -13.02 2.56
C LEU A 63 7.47 -12.72 1.58
N VAL A 64 8.41 -13.66 1.49
CA VAL A 64 9.49 -13.67 0.50
C VAL A 64 8.92 -14.05 -0.88
N PRO A 65 9.46 -13.52 -1.99
CA PRO A 65 9.02 -13.88 -3.33
C PRO A 65 8.98 -15.39 -3.57
N LEU A 66 7.83 -15.87 -4.05
CA LEU A 66 7.63 -17.27 -4.44
C LEU A 66 8.01 -17.45 -5.91
N GLN A 67 8.69 -18.55 -6.22
CA GLN A 67 8.79 -19.02 -7.59
C GLN A 67 7.46 -19.67 -7.98
N THR A 68 6.85 -19.19 -9.06
CA THR A 68 5.51 -19.61 -9.49
C THR A 68 5.53 -19.97 -10.98
N PRO A 69 4.57 -20.77 -11.48
CA PRO A 69 4.56 -21.20 -12.88
C PRO A 69 4.42 -20.03 -13.87
N ASP A 70 5.17 -20.05 -14.97
CA ASP A 70 5.03 -19.09 -16.09
C ASP A 70 3.91 -19.50 -17.07
N ALA A 71 2.76 -19.90 -16.52
CA ALA A 71 1.62 -20.33 -17.32
C ALA A 71 0.65 -19.16 -17.58
N PRO A 72 -0.02 -19.09 -18.76
CA PRO A 72 -0.94 -18.00 -19.08
C PRO A 72 -2.09 -17.81 -18.08
N TRP A 73 -2.61 -18.90 -17.50
CA TRP A 73 -3.63 -18.83 -16.46
C TRP A 73 -3.11 -18.20 -15.17
N PHE A 74 -1.83 -18.42 -14.85
CA PHE A 74 -1.20 -17.84 -13.66
C PHE A 74 -0.86 -16.37 -13.90
N LEU A 75 -0.45 -16.00 -15.11
CA LEU A 75 -0.28 -14.60 -15.51
C LEU A 75 -1.60 -13.83 -15.41
N PHE A 76 -2.69 -14.41 -15.90
CA PHE A 76 -4.04 -13.88 -15.72
C PHE A 76 -4.39 -13.68 -14.23
N LEU A 77 -4.21 -14.72 -13.40
CA LEU A 77 -4.49 -14.63 -11.97
C LEU A 77 -3.61 -13.59 -11.27
N SER A 78 -2.34 -13.48 -11.65
CA SER A 78 -1.41 -12.51 -11.09
C SER A 78 -1.81 -11.07 -11.41
N GLY A 79 -2.29 -10.80 -12.62
CA GLY A 79 -2.86 -9.50 -13.00
C GLY A 79 -4.11 -9.17 -12.18
N ALA A 80 -5.01 -10.14 -12.02
CA ALA A 80 -6.22 -9.98 -11.21
C ALA A 80 -5.87 -9.68 -9.73
N ILE A 81 -4.97 -10.43 -9.12
CA ILE A 81 -4.55 -10.20 -7.72
C ILE A 81 -3.83 -8.85 -7.58
N ALA A 82 -2.95 -8.50 -8.52
CA ALA A 82 -2.20 -7.24 -8.48
C ALA A 82 -3.12 -6.01 -8.55
N ILE A 83 -4.14 -6.02 -9.40
CA ILE A 83 -5.08 -4.89 -9.47
C ILE A 83 -5.97 -4.82 -8.23
N CYS A 84 -6.44 -5.95 -7.71
CA CYS A 84 -7.21 -6.00 -6.47
C CYS A 84 -6.40 -5.45 -5.28
N ALA A 85 -5.13 -5.84 -5.20
CA ALA A 85 -4.21 -5.34 -4.19
C ALA A 85 -3.99 -3.83 -4.27
N MET A 86 -4.03 -3.25 -5.48
CA MET A 86 -3.91 -1.80 -5.67
C MET A 86 -5.12 -1.01 -5.17
N ILE A 87 -6.28 -1.67 -5.04
CA ILE A 87 -7.51 -1.04 -4.50
C ILE A 87 -7.52 -1.13 -2.96
N LEU A 88 -6.90 -2.16 -2.38
CA LEU A 88 -6.79 -2.34 -0.94
C LEU A 88 -5.78 -1.33 -0.35
N PRO A 89 -6.13 -0.63 0.74
CA PRO A 89 -5.26 0.37 1.32
C PRO A 89 -4.01 -0.29 1.93
N GLY A 90 -2.84 0.27 1.64
CA GLY A 90 -1.57 -0.19 2.20
C GLY A 90 -0.93 -1.39 1.48
N ILE A 91 -1.54 -1.94 0.43
CA ILE A 91 -0.95 -3.01 -0.40
C ILE A 91 -0.67 -2.44 -1.80
N SER A 92 0.52 -2.73 -2.33
CA SER A 92 0.93 -2.26 -3.66
C SER A 92 0.80 -3.39 -4.68
N GLY A 93 0.15 -3.13 -5.82
CA GLY A 93 -0.02 -4.10 -6.90
C GLY A 93 1.31 -4.58 -7.51
N SER A 94 2.26 -3.68 -7.72
CA SER A 94 3.60 -4.05 -8.21
C SER A 94 4.36 -4.92 -7.20
N PHE A 95 4.19 -4.66 -5.90
CA PHE A 95 4.75 -5.51 -4.87
C PHE A 95 4.13 -6.90 -4.84
N MET A 96 2.81 -7.02 -5.06
CA MET A 96 2.17 -8.32 -5.21
C MET A 96 2.73 -9.09 -6.41
N LEU A 97 3.02 -8.42 -7.54
CA LEU A 97 3.67 -9.07 -8.68
C LEU A 97 5.10 -9.54 -8.36
N VAL A 98 5.83 -8.83 -7.50
CA VAL A 98 7.15 -9.26 -7.02
C VAL A 98 7.02 -10.50 -6.12
N ILE A 99 6.08 -10.50 -5.17
CA ILE A 99 5.81 -11.66 -4.31
C ILE A 99 5.41 -12.88 -5.15
N LEU A 100 4.58 -12.68 -6.18
CA LEU A 100 4.17 -13.74 -7.09
C LEU A 100 5.26 -14.13 -8.09
N GLY A 101 6.43 -13.47 -8.09
CA GLY A 101 7.54 -13.78 -9.00
C GLY A 101 7.29 -13.41 -10.46
N LYS A 102 6.31 -12.55 -10.76
CA LYS A 102 5.89 -12.18 -12.14
C LYS A 102 6.30 -10.79 -12.58
N TYR A 103 6.85 -9.98 -11.68
CA TYR A 103 7.28 -8.62 -12.00
C TYR A 103 8.27 -8.59 -13.19
N GLU A 104 9.29 -9.43 -13.16
CA GLU A 104 10.31 -9.49 -14.21
C GLU A 104 9.77 -10.02 -15.54
N ALA A 105 8.92 -11.05 -15.50
CA ALA A 105 8.29 -11.60 -16.70
C ALA A 105 7.42 -10.56 -17.40
N ILE A 106 6.64 -9.81 -16.63
CA ILE A 106 5.78 -8.73 -17.16
C ILE A 106 6.63 -7.58 -17.70
N LEU A 107 7.69 -7.19 -16.99
CA LEU A 107 8.59 -6.13 -17.45
C LEU A 107 9.29 -6.51 -18.76
N ALA A 108 9.75 -7.76 -18.87
CA ALA A 108 10.31 -8.30 -20.11
C ALA A 108 9.28 -8.28 -21.25
N ALA A 109 8.04 -8.68 -20.98
CA ALA A 109 6.95 -8.65 -21.96
C ALA A 109 6.65 -7.23 -22.46
N VAL A 110 6.67 -6.22 -21.58
CA VAL A 110 6.54 -4.80 -22.00
C VAL A 110 7.68 -4.39 -22.92
N ASN A 111 8.93 -4.68 -22.53
CA ASN A 111 10.11 -4.29 -23.30
C ASN A 111 10.18 -4.98 -24.67
N GLN A 112 9.79 -6.25 -24.73
CA GLN A 112 9.78 -7.06 -25.96
C GLN A 112 8.49 -6.92 -26.76
N ARG A 113 7.52 -6.15 -26.26
CA ARG A 113 6.16 -6.02 -26.84
C ARG A 113 5.48 -7.38 -27.03
N ASP A 114 5.65 -8.30 -26.08
CA ASP A 114 4.92 -9.56 -26.05
C ASP A 114 3.45 -9.30 -25.71
N LEU A 115 2.67 -9.07 -26.77
CA LEU A 115 1.26 -8.76 -26.68
C LEU A 115 0.44 -9.90 -26.07
N PHE A 116 0.89 -11.15 -26.17
CA PHE A 116 0.16 -12.29 -25.62
C PHE A 116 0.22 -12.28 -24.09
N THR A 117 1.42 -12.17 -23.52
CA THR A 117 1.60 -12.04 -22.07
C THR A 117 0.89 -10.81 -21.52
N LEU A 118 1.01 -9.67 -22.20
CA LEU A 118 0.32 -8.44 -21.80
C LEU A 118 -1.21 -8.56 -21.90
N ALA A 119 -1.74 -9.23 -22.90
CA ALA A 119 -3.17 -9.47 -23.03
C ALA A 119 -3.69 -10.40 -21.92
N CYS A 120 -2.96 -11.46 -21.56
CA CYS A 120 -3.32 -12.34 -20.44
C CYS A 120 -3.39 -11.59 -19.12
N VAL A 121 -2.35 -10.81 -18.81
CA VAL A 121 -2.29 -9.98 -17.58
C VAL A 121 -3.36 -8.90 -17.62
N GLY A 122 -3.53 -8.22 -18.75
CA GLY A 122 -4.53 -7.16 -18.94
C GLY A 122 -5.96 -7.66 -18.79
N ALA A 123 -6.28 -8.84 -19.33
CA ALA A 123 -7.56 -9.50 -19.13
C ALA A 123 -7.78 -9.86 -17.65
N GLY A 124 -6.72 -10.34 -16.98
CA GLY A 124 -6.71 -10.59 -15.54
C GLY A 124 -7.05 -9.33 -14.75
N CYS A 125 -6.39 -8.21 -15.06
CA CYS A 125 -6.66 -6.92 -14.44
C CYS A 125 -8.11 -6.47 -14.67
N ALA A 126 -8.63 -6.59 -15.90
CA ALA A 126 -10.00 -6.20 -16.22
C ALA A 126 -11.03 -7.02 -15.42
N VAL A 127 -10.88 -8.34 -15.35
CA VAL A 127 -11.78 -9.20 -14.58
C VAL A 127 -11.61 -8.96 -13.07
N GLY A 128 -10.37 -8.81 -12.60
CA GLY A 128 -10.05 -8.56 -11.20
C GLY A 128 -10.70 -7.28 -10.67
N ILE A 129 -10.56 -6.15 -11.38
CA ILE A 129 -11.13 -4.88 -10.93
C ILE A 129 -12.66 -4.91 -10.93
N LEU A 130 -13.29 -5.49 -11.95
CA LEU A 130 -14.75 -5.58 -12.04
C LEU A 130 -15.33 -6.45 -10.93
N THR A 131 -14.77 -7.65 -10.73
CA THR A 131 -15.24 -8.57 -9.70
C THR A 131 -14.99 -8.01 -8.30
N PHE A 132 -13.80 -7.45 -8.05
CA PHE A 132 -13.45 -6.92 -6.74
C PHE A 132 -14.26 -5.66 -6.38
N ALA A 133 -14.47 -4.75 -7.33
CA ALA A 133 -15.31 -3.57 -7.09
C ALA A 133 -16.75 -3.96 -6.73
N GLN A 134 -17.31 -4.99 -7.37
CA GLN A 134 -18.64 -5.53 -7.04
C GLN A 134 -18.68 -6.14 -5.63
N VAL A 135 -17.71 -7.00 -5.30
CA VAL A 135 -17.59 -7.64 -3.98
C VAL A 135 -17.45 -6.58 -2.88
N LEU A 136 -16.56 -5.59 -3.07
CA LEU A 136 -16.34 -4.52 -2.11
C LEU A 136 -17.57 -3.63 -1.95
N SER A 137 -18.25 -3.28 -3.05
CA SER A 137 -19.52 -2.55 -3.00
C SER A 137 -20.60 -3.36 -2.25
N TRP A 138 -20.69 -4.66 -2.48
CA TRP A 138 -21.65 -5.52 -1.77
C TRP A 138 -21.33 -5.61 -0.27
N LEU A 139 -20.05 -5.75 0.09
CA LEU A 139 -19.55 -5.75 1.46
C LEU A 139 -19.88 -4.43 2.18
N PHE A 140 -19.64 -3.28 1.54
CA PHE A 140 -20.00 -1.99 2.13
C PHE A 140 -21.51 -1.80 2.34
N LYS A 141 -22.36 -2.41 1.49
CA LYS A 141 -23.81 -2.35 1.63
C LYS A 141 -24.35 -3.23 2.77
N HIS A 142 -23.80 -4.42 2.96
CA HIS A 142 -24.33 -5.42 3.91
C HIS A 142 -23.53 -5.51 5.23
N TYR A 143 -22.23 -5.23 5.19
CA TYR A 143 -21.28 -5.43 6.28
C TYR A 143 -20.41 -4.20 6.56
N HIS A 144 -20.96 -3.00 6.37
CA HIS A 144 -20.25 -1.71 6.45
C HIS A 144 -19.23 -1.62 7.59
N ASN A 145 -19.67 -1.88 8.84
CA ASN A 145 -18.81 -1.79 10.03
C ASN A 145 -17.67 -2.81 10.01
N LEU A 146 -17.92 -4.02 9.51
CA LEU A 146 -16.92 -5.07 9.41
C LEU A 146 -15.91 -4.75 8.31
N THR A 147 -16.37 -4.27 7.16
CA THR A 147 -15.52 -3.87 6.04
C THR A 147 -14.57 -2.74 6.44
N ILE A 148 -15.08 -1.70 7.11
CA ILE A 148 -14.25 -0.61 7.63
C ILE A 148 -13.21 -1.15 8.63
N ALA A 149 -13.62 -2.05 9.52
CA ALA A 149 -12.73 -2.65 10.51
C ALA A 149 -11.60 -3.46 9.85
N VAL A 150 -11.91 -4.26 8.82
CA VAL A 150 -10.89 -4.97 8.03
C VAL A 150 -9.93 -3.99 7.35
N LEU A 151 -10.45 -2.93 6.73
CA LEU A 151 -9.62 -1.93 6.06
C LEU A 151 -8.67 -1.22 7.04
N ILE A 152 -9.16 -0.85 8.22
CA ILE A 152 -8.32 -0.31 9.30
C ILE A 152 -7.23 -1.33 9.68
N GLY A 153 -7.59 -2.60 9.87
CA GLY A 153 -6.62 -3.66 10.17
C GLY A 153 -5.55 -3.79 9.10
N LEU A 154 -5.94 -3.81 7.82
CA LEU A 154 -4.99 -3.87 6.70
C LEU A 154 -4.04 -2.67 6.68
N MET A 155 -4.56 -1.46 6.90
CA MET A 155 -3.76 -0.24 6.99
C MET A 155 -2.76 -0.31 8.13
N VAL A 156 -3.19 -0.74 9.32
CA VAL A 156 -2.32 -0.91 10.49
C VAL A 156 -1.24 -1.95 10.20
N GLY A 157 -1.58 -3.10 9.61
CA GLY A 157 -0.60 -4.12 9.23
C GLY A 157 0.42 -3.62 8.19
N SER A 158 0.00 -2.75 7.27
CA SER A 158 0.88 -2.15 6.27
C SER A 158 1.89 -1.14 6.85
N LEU A 159 1.61 -0.55 8.03
CA LEU A 159 2.53 0.39 8.68
C LEU A 159 3.92 -0.20 8.92
N ARG A 160 4.02 -1.53 9.11
CA ARG A 160 5.30 -2.25 9.20
C ARG A 160 6.22 -1.92 8.02
N LYS A 161 5.68 -1.88 6.80
CA LYS A 161 6.46 -1.63 5.58
C LYS A 161 6.89 -0.17 5.44
N ILE A 162 6.11 0.74 6.01
CA ILE A 162 6.29 2.19 5.89
C ILE A 162 7.00 2.74 7.14
N TRP A 163 7.46 1.86 8.03
CA TRP A 163 8.16 2.24 9.24
C TRP A 163 9.44 3.03 8.90
N PRO A 164 9.68 4.21 9.52
CA PRO A 164 10.75 5.10 9.08
C PRO A 164 12.16 4.56 9.26
N TRP A 165 12.40 3.83 10.35
CA TRP A 165 13.74 3.42 10.75
C TRP A 165 13.97 1.95 10.40
N LYS A 166 14.88 1.71 9.46
CA LYS A 166 15.16 0.36 8.97
C LYS A 166 16.65 0.12 8.84
N HIS A 167 17.11 -1.04 9.28
CA HIS A 167 18.46 -1.51 9.03
C HIS A 167 18.47 -2.44 7.81
N THR A 168 19.34 -2.16 6.83
CA THR A 168 19.51 -3.05 5.69
C THR A 168 20.42 -4.20 6.11
N LEU A 169 19.90 -5.42 6.10
CA LEU A 169 20.65 -6.63 6.46
C LEU A 169 21.34 -7.25 5.25
N GLU A 170 20.65 -7.27 4.11
CA GLU A 170 21.16 -7.85 2.87
C GLU A 170 20.88 -6.91 1.71
N SER A 171 21.92 -6.60 0.94
CA SER A 171 21.85 -5.83 -0.30
C SER A 171 22.12 -6.75 -1.48
N ILE A 172 21.19 -6.85 -2.42
CA ILE A 172 21.41 -7.52 -3.71
C ILE A 172 21.82 -6.46 -4.72
N MET A 173 22.85 -6.75 -5.50
CA MET A 173 23.25 -5.92 -6.64
C MET A 173 22.20 -6.08 -7.75
N ASP A 174 21.50 -5.00 -8.08
CA ASP A 174 20.57 -4.94 -9.21
C ASP A 174 21.36 -5.10 -10.54
N ARG A 175 20.67 -5.46 -11.63
CA ARG A 175 21.25 -5.61 -12.99
C ARG A 175 21.96 -4.35 -13.51
N HIS A 176 21.73 -3.20 -12.87
CA HIS A 176 22.35 -1.91 -13.17
C HIS A 176 23.57 -1.61 -12.28
N GLY A 177 24.02 -2.56 -11.44
CA GLY A 177 25.16 -2.39 -10.52
C GLY A 177 24.83 -1.67 -9.22
N GLU A 178 23.56 -1.37 -8.94
CA GLU A 178 23.10 -0.64 -7.76
C GLU A 178 22.78 -1.61 -6.61
N LEU A 179 23.33 -1.37 -5.41
CA LEU A 179 23.00 -2.15 -4.22
C LEU A 179 21.57 -1.81 -3.75
N LYS A 180 20.63 -2.74 -3.91
CA LYS A 180 19.26 -2.59 -3.40
C LYS A 180 19.08 -3.42 -2.12
N PRO A 181 18.52 -2.82 -1.05
CA PRO A 181 18.21 -3.54 0.18
C PRO A 181 17.10 -4.55 -0.08
N VAL A 182 17.37 -5.84 0.15
CA VAL A 182 16.41 -6.93 -0.07
C VAL A 182 15.77 -7.38 1.22
N ILE A 183 16.52 -7.34 2.32
CA ILE A 183 15.99 -7.58 3.66
C ILE A 183 16.26 -6.35 4.51
N GLN A 184 15.18 -5.74 5.00
CA GLN A 184 15.21 -4.61 5.91
C GLN A 184 14.53 -5.01 7.21
N GLU A 185 15.22 -4.86 8.33
CA GLU A 185 14.64 -5.01 9.66
C GLU A 185 14.19 -3.67 10.21
N ASN A 186 13.00 -3.64 10.79
CA ASN A 186 12.49 -2.46 11.46
C ASN A 186 13.22 -2.32 12.80
N ILE A 187 13.96 -1.22 12.95
CA ILE A 187 14.63 -0.88 14.19
C ILE A 187 13.95 0.30 14.86
N LEU A 188 14.21 0.47 16.15
CA LEU A 188 13.90 1.72 16.85
C LEU A 188 14.88 2.82 16.40
N PRO A 189 14.54 4.11 16.58
CA PRO A 189 15.43 5.20 16.22
C PRO A 189 16.80 5.00 16.88
N PRO A 190 17.89 4.89 16.11
CA PRO A 190 19.20 4.56 16.67
C PRO A 190 19.78 5.70 17.53
N ALA A 191 19.34 6.93 17.29
CA ALA A 191 19.70 8.10 18.09
C ALA A 191 18.56 9.14 18.10
N TYR A 192 18.39 9.83 19.23
CA TYR A 192 17.49 10.98 19.36
C TYR A 192 18.21 12.27 18.89
N ASN A 193 18.58 12.31 17.60
CA ASN A 193 19.30 13.42 16.98
C ASN A 193 18.35 14.43 16.30
N GLY A 194 18.90 15.44 15.61
CA GLY A 194 18.10 16.41 14.84
C GLY A 194 17.28 15.75 13.73
N GLU A 195 17.80 14.69 13.11
CA GLU A 195 17.09 13.94 12.06
C GLU A 195 15.85 13.23 12.60
N PHE A 196 15.91 12.69 13.82
CA PHE A 196 14.74 12.15 14.52
C PHE A 196 13.66 13.21 14.73
N VAL A 197 14.04 14.44 15.09
CA VAL A 197 13.08 15.56 15.22
C VAL A 197 12.48 15.93 13.86
N PHE A 198 13.28 16.00 12.80
CA PHE A 198 12.78 16.26 11.45
C PHE A 198 11.84 15.15 10.96
N ALA A 199 12.14 13.89 11.24
CA ALA A 199 11.27 12.76 10.97
C ALA A 199 9.92 12.91 11.67
N LEU A 200 9.90 13.24 12.97
CA LEU A 200 8.65 13.48 13.71
C LEU A 200 7.86 14.68 13.16
N VAL A 201 8.54 15.76 12.77
CA VAL A 201 7.88 16.91 12.13
C VAL A 201 7.24 16.49 10.81
N LEU A 202 7.90 15.66 10.00
CA LEU A 202 7.32 15.15 8.75
C LEU A 202 6.15 14.19 8.99
N VAL A 203 6.18 13.36 10.04
CA VAL A 203 5.02 12.57 10.46
C VAL A 203 3.84 13.51 10.78
N ALA A 204 4.09 14.56 11.57
CA ALA A 204 3.06 15.52 11.95
C ALA A 204 2.52 16.32 10.74
N ILE A 205 3.38 16.71 9.80
CA ILE A 205 2.98 17.37 8.55
C ILE A 205 2.12 16.43 7.71
N GLY A 206 2.57 15.19 7.47
CA GLY A 206 1.80 14.19 6.73
C GLY A 206 0.42 13.97 7.38
N PHE A 207 0.40 13.80 8.70
CA PHE A 207 -0.84 13.64 9.44
C PHE A 207 -1.78 14.86 9.29
N GLY A 208 -1.22 16.07 9.42
CA GLY A 208 -1.93 17.34 9.28
C GLY A 208 -2.51 17.55 7.87
N VAL A 209 -1.79 17.16 6.81
CA VAL A 209 -2.26 17.25 5.41
C VAL A 209 -3.54 16.45 5.22
N VAL A 210 -3.57 15.20 5.68
CA VAL A 210 -4.78 14.35 5.53
C VAL A 210 -5.95 14.92 6.33
N LEU A 211 -5.71 15.40 7.56
CA LEU A 211 -6.77 16.03 8.35
C LEU A 211 -7.29 17.32 7.73
N LEU A 212 -6.43 18.12 7.11
CA LEU A 212 -6.82 19.33 6.40
C LEU A 212 -7.72 18.96 5.21
N LEU A 213 -7.31 17.97 4.41
CA LEU A 213 -8.09 17.47 3.28
C LEU A 213 -9.44 16.90 3.73
N ASP A 214 -9.46 16.11 4.80
CA ASP A 214 -10.69 15.54 5.37
C ASP A 214 -11.65 16.64 5.84
N ARG A 215 -11.14 17.70 6.47
CA ARG A 215 -11.93 18.87 6.88
C ARG A 215 -12.47 19.66 5.69
N LEU A 216 -11.67 19.87 4.65
CA LEU A 216 -12.10 20.60 3.45
C LEU A 216 -13.17 19.81 2.69
N ALA A 217 -12.98 18.49 2.53
CA ALA A 217 -13.95 17.61 1.89
C ALA A 217 -15.30 17.59 2.64
N ASN A 218 -15.27 17.56 3.97
CA ASN A 218 -16.49 17.58 4.79
C ASN A 218 -17.15 18.97 4.88
N LYS A 219 -16.42 20.07 4.63
CA LYS A 219 -17.00 21.43 4.58
C LYS A 219 -17.67 21.76 3.23
N GLY A 220 -17.31 21.07 2.15
CA GLY A 220 -17.88 21.28 0.81
C GLY A 220 -19.27 20.67 0.59
N VAL A 221 -19.80 19.89 1.53
CA VAL A 221 -21.16 19.34 1.50
C VAL A 221 -22.05 20.23 2.37
N GLY A 222 -22.45 21.38 1.82
CA GLY A 222 -23.48 22.25 2.40
C GLY A 222 -24.89 21.67 2.22
N PRO A 223 -25.88 22.09 3.02
CA PRO A 223 -27.19 21.45 3.16
C PRO A 223 -28.19 21.71 1.99
N GLU A 224 -27.76 21.84 0.74
CA GLU A 224 -28.63 22.28 -0.38
C GLU A 224 -29.11 21.16 -1.33
N THR A 225 -29.29 19.92 -0.87
CA THR A 225 -29.95 18.89 -1.70
C THR A 225 -30.97 18.04 -0.93
N VAL A 226 -31.73 18.67 -0.02
CA VAL A 226 -32.95 18.10 0.54
C VAL A 226 -34.03 19.17 0.51
N GLU A 227 -34.60 19.41 -0.66
CA GLU A 227 -35.99 19.86 -0.84
C GLU A 227 -36.60 19.12 -2.03
#